data_AF-A0A9D2ZRY5-F1
#
_entry.id   AF-A0A9D2ZRY5-F1
#
_cell.length_a   1.000
_cell.length_b   1.000
_cell.length_c   1.000
_cell.angle_alpha   90.00
_cell.angle_beta   90.00
_cell.angle_gamma   90.00
#
_symmetry.space_group_name_H-M   'P 1'
#
loop_
_entity.id
_entity.type
_entity.pdbx_description
1 polymer ?
#
loop_
_entity_poly.entity_id
_entity_poly.type
_entity_poly.pdbx_seq_one_letter_code
_entity_poly.pdbx_strand_id
1 'polypeptide(L)' 'MTTAPNLTIYAGKSTDVGQYRDNNEDSMVVAGTLCVVADGMGGHEKGEVASRLCTRTLAYAQMFTRPG' A
#
# COMPACT_ATOMS: atom_id res chain seq x y z
N MET A 1 -13.48 14.89 29.93
CA MET A 1 -12.69 14.63 28.71
C MET A 1 -11.79 13.44 28.99
N THR A 2 -12.14 12.27 28.48
CA THR A 2 -11.25 11.09 28.52
C THR A 2 -10.39 11.12 27.28
N THR A 3 -9.09 11.32 27.44
CA THR A 3 -8.11 11.20 26.36
C THR A 3 -8.21 9.79 25.78
N ALA A 4 -8.43 9.66 24.48
CA ALA A 4 -8.33 8.37 23.83
C ALA A 4 -6.92 7.79 24.06
N PRO A 5 -6.78 6.46 24.28
CA PRO A 5 -5.47 5.87 24.46
C PRO A 5 -4.57 6.15 23.26
N ASN A 6 -3.29 6.46 23.51
CA ASN A 6 -2.30 6.61 22.45
C ASN A 6 -2.07 5.25 21.78
N LEU A 7 -2.59 5.09 20.56
CA LEU A 7 -2.38 3.91 19.72
C LEU A 7 -1.18 4.13 18.81
N THR A 8 -0.12 3.33 19.00
CA THR A 8 1.04 3.28 18.11
C THR A 8 0.95 2.05 17.23
N ILE A 9 1.04 2.23 15.90
CA ILE A 9 1.08 1.13 14.93
C ILE A 9 2.53 0.93 14.46
N TYR A 10 3.04 -0.28 14.62
CA TYR A 10 4.29 -0.71 13.99
C TYR A 10 3.95 -1.59 12.79
N ALA A 11 4.41 -1.19 11.61
CA ALA A 11 4.13 -1.92 10.37
C ALA A 11 5.41 -2.06 9.54
N GLY A 12 5.57 -3.23 8.94
CA GLY A 12 6.59 -3.53 7.95
C GLY A 12 5.94 -3.98 6.65
N LYS A 13 6.67 -3.92 5.54
CA LYS A 13 6.19 -4.37 4.23
C LYS A 13 7.26 -5.21 3.55
N SER A 14 6.84 -6.28 2.89
CA SER A 14 7.69 -7.18 2.09
C SER A 14 6.85 -7.81 0.99
N THR A 15 7.43 -8.01 -0.18
CA THR A 15 6.78 -8.64 -1.32
C THR A 15 7.79 -9.52 -2.06
N ASP A 16 7.28 -10.56 -2.73
CA ASP A 16 8.08 -11.54 -3.46
C ASP A 16 7.33 -11.92 -4.74
N VAL A 17 8.05 -12.16 -5.83
CA VAL A 17 7.47 -12.55 -7.13
C VAL A 17 6.94 -13.99 -7.14
N GLY A 18 7.45 -14.82 -6.23
CA GLY A 18 7.19 -16.25 -6.18
C GLY A 18 8.02 -17.03 -7.20
N GLN A 19 7.64 -18.29 -7.42
CA GLN A 19 8.43 -19.22 -8.26
C GLN A 19 7.92 -19.36 -9.70
N TYR A 20 6.75 -18.79 -10.03
CA TYR A 20 6.02 -19.09 -11.26
C TYR A 20 5.79 -17.90 -12.19
N ARG A 21 5.83 -16.68 -11.65
CA ARG A 21 5.60 -15.47 -12.45
C ARG A 21 6.94 -14.83 -12.79
N ASP A 22 7.01 -14.24 -13.98
CA ASP A 22 8.19 -13.50 -14.44
C ASP A 22 8.24 -12.07 -13.87
N ASN A 23 7.08 -11.52 -13.50
CA ASN A 23 6.96 -10.20 -12.89
C ASN A 23 6.14 -10.28 -11.59
N ASN A 24 6.34 -9.28 -10.74
CA ASN A 24 5.49 -9.06 -9.58
C ASN A 24 4.57 -7.87 -9.86
N GLU A 25 3.28 -8.14 -10.05
CA GLU A 25 2.26 -7.10 -10.25
C GLU A 25 1.71 -6.57 -8.91
N ASP A 26 2.21 -7.03 -7.76
CA ASP A 26 1.83 -6.53 -6.44
C ASP A 26 2.50 -5.18 -6.12
N SER A 27 1.80 -4.33 -5.38
CA SER A 27 2.34 -3.10 -4.82
C SER A 27 1.85 -2.87 -3.40
N MET A 28 2.70 -2.26 -2.56
CA MET A 28 2.38 -2.00 -1.16
C MET A 28 3.04 -0.73 -0.60
N VAL A 29 2.32 -0.04 0.28
CA VAL A 29 2.78 1.16 0.98
C VAL A 29 2.33 1.15 2.44
N VAL A 30 3.21 1.67 3.31
CA VAL A 30 2.95 1.94 4.71
C VAL A 30 3.27 3.43 4.92
N ALA A 31 2.28 4.21 5.36
CA ALA A 31 2.39 5.65 5.55
C ALA A 31 1.59 6.08 6.79
N GLY A 32 2.27 6.30 7.91
CA GLY A 32 1.62 6.62 9.19
C GLY A 32 0.69 5.48 9.63
N THR A 33 -0.61 5.74 9.71
CA THR A 33 -1.64 4.76 10.06
C THR A 33 -2.27 4.07 8.84
N LEU A 34 -1.85 4.42 7.62
CA LEU A 34 -2.34 3.83 6.38
C LEU A 34 -1.42 2.69 5.91
N CYS A 35 -1.99 1.50 5.74
CA CYS A 35 -1.35 0.36 5.10
C CYS A 35 -2.18 -0.05 3.87
N VAL A 36 -1.54 -0.19 2.71
CA VAL A 36 -2.20 -0.56 1.45
C VAL A 36 -1.45 -1.70 0.77
N VAL A 37 -2.20 -2.65 0.24
CA VAL A 37 -1.73 -3.69 -0.69
C VAL A 37 -2.65 -3.66 -1.91
N ALA A 38 -2.07 -3.74 -3.11
CA ALA A 38 -2.80 -3.83 -4.37
C ALA A 38 -2.18 -4.93 -5.24
N ASP A 39 -3.01 -5.88 -5.67
CA ASP A 39 -2.67 -6.91 -6.67
C ASP A 39 -3.05 -6.37 -8.05
N GLY A 40 -2.05 -6.27 -8.93
CA GLY A 40 -2.22 -5.79 -10.29
C GLY A 40 -2.64 -6.93 -11.21
N MET A 41 -3.77 -6.77 -11.90
CA MET A 41 -4.19 -7.72 -12.94
C MET A 41 -4.05 -7.08 -14.31
N GLY A 42 -3.15 -7.57 -15.17
CA GLY A 42 -3.07 -7.02 -16.53
C GLY A 42 -2.26 -7.81 -17.56
N GLY A 43 -1.37 -8.70 -17.12
CA GLY A 43 -0.48 -9.44 -18.02
C GLY A 43 0.61 -8.56 -18.64
N HIS A 44 1.81 -9.13 -18.77
CA HIS A 44 3.08 -8.46 -19.11
C HIS A 44 3.49 -7.30 -18.20
N GLU A 45 2.87 -6.11 -18.33
CA GLU A 45 3.29 -4.89 -17.63
C GLU A 45 2.11 -4.02 -17.15
N LYS A 46 0.87 -4.38 -17.51
CA LYS A 46 -0.30 -3.53 -17.22
C LYS A 46 -0.76 -3.62 -15.77
N GLY A 47 -0.59 -4.77 -15.12
CA GLY A 47 -1.00 -4.95 -13.72
C GLY A 47 -0.05 -4.21 -12.78
N GLU A 48 1.26 -4.31 -13.02
CA GLU A 48 2.29 -3.58 -12.26
C GLU A 48 2.07 -2.06 -12.24
N VAL A 49 1.69 -1.47 -13.39
CA VAL A 49 1.37 -0.04 -13.46
C VAL A 49 0.10 0.29 -12.67
N ALA A 50 -0.94 -0.55 -12.78
CA ALA A 50 -2.21 -0.35 -12.10
C ALA A 50 -2.07 -0.42 -10.56
N SER A 51 -1.38 -1.43 -10.05
CA SER A 51 -1.17 -1.60 -8.60
C SER A 51 -0.31 -0.48 -8.01
N ARG A 52 0.72 -0.03 -8.71
CA ARG A 52 1.52 1.14 -8.30
C ARG A 52 0.72 2.43 -8.29
N LEU A 53 -0.12 2.65 -9.30
CA LEU A 53 -0.98 3.82 -9.34
C LEU A 53 -1.95 3.83 -8.16
N CYS A 54 -2.56 2.67 -7.85
CA CYS A 54 -3.47 2.52 -6.71
C CYS A 54 -2.79 2.88 -5.39
N THR A 55 -1.68 2.21 -5.06
CA THR A 55 -0.96 2.43 -3.81
C THR A 55 -0.43 3.86 -3.68
N ARG A 56 0.12 4.43 -4.75
CA ARG A 56 0.62 5.81 -4.77
C ARG A 56 -0.51 6.82 -4.55
N THR A 57 -1.65 6.62 -5.21
CA THR A 57 -2.79 7.55 -5.08
C THR A 57 -3.32 7.56 -3.66
N LEU A 58 -3.45 6.39 -3.02
CA LEU A 58 -3.89 6.30 -1.63
C LEU A 58 -2.88 6.89 -0.65
N ALA A 59 -1.58 6.71 -0.88
CA ALA A 59 -0.54 7.30 -0.05
C ALA A 59 -0.55 8.83 -0.02
N TYR A 60 -0.97 9.48 -1.12
CA TYR A 60 -1.06 10.94 -1.22
C TYR A 60 -2.48 11.49 -1.01
N ALA A 61 -3.48 10.63 -0.83
CA ALA A 61 -4.85 11.07 -0.63
C ALA A 61 -4.96 11.90 0.66
N GLN A 62 -5.51 13.12 0.54
CA GLN A 62 -5.63 14.04 1.67
C GLN A 62 -6.42 13.46 2.85
N MET A 63 -7.30 12.49 2.59
CA MET A 63 -8.04 11.76 3.62
C MET A 63 -7.12 11.05 4.62
N PHE A 64 -5.92 10.63 4.21
CA PHE A 64 -4.98 9.88 5.04
C PHE A 64 -3.70 10.65 5.40
N THR A 65 -3.44 11.79 4.75
CA THR A 65 -2.24 12.61 4.98
C THR A 65 -2.49 13.87 5.79
N ARG A 66 -3.75 14.17 6.13
CA ARG A 66 -4.08 15.31 7.01
C ARG A 66 -3.67 14.98 8.44
N PRO A 67 -2.83 15.81 9.09
CA PRO A 67 -2.72 15.78 10.54
C PRO A 67 -4.09 16.19 11.12
N GLY A 68 -4.63 15.36 12.00
CA GLY A 68 -5.82 15.65 12.80
C GLY A 68 -5.55 16.73 13.84
#